data_AF-A0A1G7I326-F1
#
_entry.id   AF-A0A1G7I326-F1
#
_cell.length_a   1.000
_cell.length_b   1.000
_cell.length_c   1.000
_cell.angle_alpha   90.00
_cell.angle_beta   90.00
_cell.angle_gamma   90.00
#
_symmetry.space_group_name_H-M   'P 1'
#
loop_
_entity.id
_entity.type
_entity.pdbx_description
1 polymer ?
#
loop_
_entity_poly.entity_id
_entity_poly.type
_entity_poly.pdbx_seq_one_letter_code
_entity_poly.pdbx_strand_id
1 'polypeptide(L)' 'MEIEPVARRSAAIPFQRTGATAELAEARAQLRALAPPHRLDDVQAEVRRLQAYEGLAPLTAVQAVLAKLAAGWRPA' A
#
# COMPACT_ATOMS: atom_id res chain seq x y z
N MET A 1 -11.31 -50.13 3.81
CA MET A 1 -11.71 -48.74 4.11
C MET A 1 -11.01 -47.86 3.12
N GLU A 2 -11.65 -47.61 1.98
CA GLU A 2 -11.08 -46.79 0.90
C GLU A 2 -11.34 -45.33 1.25
N ILE A 3 -10.31 -44.50 1.26
CA ILE A 3 -10.41 -43.07 1.55
C ILE A 3 -10.55 -42.35 0.21
N GLU A 4 -11.74 -41.82 -0.06
CA GLU A 4 -11.98 -40.95 -1.21
C GLU A 4 -11.10 -39.69 -1.14
N PRO A 5 -10.51 -39.24 -2.26
CA PRO A 5 -9.72 -38.02 -2.28
C PRO A 5 -10.66 -36.81 -2.19
N VAL A 6 -10.71 -36.17 -1.02
CA VAL A 6 -11.38 -34.88 -0.84
C VAL A 6 -10.69 -33.86 -1.76
N ALA A 7 -11.41 -33.42 -2.79
CA ALA A 7 -11.00 -32.34 -3.68
C ALA A 7 -10.76 -31.07 -2.86
N ARG A 8 -9.51 -30.83 -2.45
CA ARG A 8 -9.08 -29.53 -1.93
C ARG A 8 -9.16 -28.55 -3.09
N ARG A 9 -10.22 -27.74 -3.11
CA ARG A 9 -10.21 -26.46 -3.83
C ARG A 9 -9.12 -25.60 -3.21
N SER A 10 -7.88 -25.76 -3.69
CA SER A 10 -6.83 -24.79 -3.44
C SER A 10 -7.32 -23.47 -4.00
N ALA A 11 -7.74 -22.57 -3.11
CA ALA A 11 -8.03 -21.20 -3.49
C ALA A 11 -6.82 -20.70 -4.28
N ALA A 12 -7.02 -20.34 -5.54
CA ALA A 12 -5.97 -19.78 -6.38
C ALA A 12 -5.46 -18.54 -5.66
N ILE A 13 -4.31 -18.65 -5.01
CA ILE A 13 -3.62 -17.50 -4.43
C ILE A 13 -3.31 -16.63 -5.64
N PRO A 14 -3.90 -15.43 -5.77
CA PRO A 14 -3.62 -14.60 -6.91
C PRO A 14 -2.12 -14.34 -6.91
N PHE A 15 -1.47 -14.60 -8.05
CA PHE A 15 -0.05 -14.30 -8.26
C PHE A 15 0.18 -12.83 -7.91
N GLN A 16 0.64 -12.57 -6.69
CA GLN A 16 1.13 -11.25 -6.33
C GLN A 16 2.37 -11.06 -7.21
N ARG A 17 2.28 -10.15 -8.17
CA ARG A 17 3.46 -9.69 -8.90
C ARG A 17 4.41 -9.13 -7.85
N THR A 18 5.43 -9.90 -7.48
CA THR A 18 6.39 -9.58 -6.42
C THR A 18 6.98 -8.17 -6.56
N GLY A 19 7.09 -7.67 -7.80
CA GLY A 19 7.49 -6.28 -8.10
C GLY A 19 6.55 -5.23 -7.49
N ALA A 20 5.23 -5.38 -7.62
CA ALA A 20 4.26 -4.42 -7.07
C ALA A 20 4.29 -4.35 -5.54
N THR A 21 4.60 -5.47 -4.87
CA THR A 21 4.76 -5.51 -3.41
C THR A 21 6.10 -4.93 -2.95
N ALA A 22 7.18 -5.14 -3.70
CA ALA A 22 8.49 -4.57 -3.41
C ALA A 22 8.49 -3.05 -3.58
N GLU A 23 7.96 -2.55 -4.70
CA GLU A 23 7.81 -1.12 -4.97
C GLU A 23 6.97 -0.42 -3.91
N LEU A 24 5.87 -1.05 -3.48
CA LEU A 24 5.04 -0.51 -2.41
C LEU A 24 5.75 -0.50 -1.05
N ALA A 25 6.54 -1.52 -0.74
CA ALA A 25 7.31 -1.58 0.50
C ALA A 25 8.38 -0.47 0.54
N GLU A 26 9.08 -0.26 -0.58
CA GLU A 26 10.08 0.79 -0.73
C GLU A 26 9.45 2.18 -0.63
N ALA A 27 8.35 2.44 -1.34
CA ALA A 27 7.65 3.71 -1.27
C ALA A 27 7.16 4.02 0.16
N ARG A 28 6.72 3.00 0.91
CA ARG A 28 6.36 3.15 2.33
C ARG A 28 7.57 3.43 3.22
N ALA A 29 8.73 2.87 2.92
CA ALA A 29 9.97 3.16 3.64
C ALA A 29 10.40 4.62 3.43
N GLN A 30 10.38 5.10 2.18
CA GLN A 30 10.67 6.50 1.86
C GLN A 30 9.68 7.46 2.55
N LEU A 31 8.40 7.09 2.57
CA LEU A 31 7.37 7.89 3.21
C LEU A 31 7.61 8.00 4.72
N ARG A 32 8.06 6.93 5.39
CA ARG A 32 8.47 6.99 6.81
C ARG A 32 9.75 7.80 7.04
N ALA A 33 10.68 7.81 6.09
CA ALA A 33 11.93 8.56 6.20
C ALA A 33 11.71 10.07 6.04
N LEU A 34 10.75 10.48 5.19
CA LEU A 34 10.46 11.90 4.90
C LEU A 34 9.38 12.48 5.82
N ALA A 35 8.46 11.67 6.33
CA ALA A 35 7.39 12.14 7.19
C ALA A 35 7.91 12.44 8.61
N PRO A 36 7.50 13.55 9.24
CA PRO A 36 7.74 13.77 10.65
C PRO A 36 7.10 12.65 11.49
N PRO A 37 7.79 12.09 12.50
CA PRO A 37 7.31 10.92 13.24
C PRO A 37 5.98 11.16 13.97
N HIS A 38 5.68 12.41 14.34
CA HIS A 38 4.44 12.82 15.01
C HIS A 38 3.27 13.08 14.03
N ARG A 39 3.51 12.98 12.71
CA ARG A 39 2.53 13.26 11.64
C ARG A 39 2.28 12.05 10.74
N LEU A 40 2.78 10.88 11.13
CA LEU A 40 2.68 9.67 10.33
C LEU A 40 1.22 9.25 10.09
N ASP A 41 0.36 9.48 11.08
CA ASP A 41 -1.07 9.18 10.99
C ASP A 41 -1.78 10.07 9.95
N ASP A 42 -1.46 11.36 9.92
CA ASP A 42 -2.01 12.32 8.95
C ASP A 42 -1.57 11.99 7.52
N VAL A 43 -0.31 11.56 7.37
CA VAL A 43 0.22 11.08 6.08
C VAL A 43 -0.51 9.81 5.64
N GLN A 44 -0.75 8.87 6.56
CA GLN A 44 -1.51 7.65 6.26
C GLN A 44 -2.99 7.94 5.96
N ALA A 45 -3.59 8.91 6.65
CA ALA A 45 -4.96 9.35 6.40
C ALA A 45 -5.08 9.90 4.98
N GLU A 46 -4.11 10.68 4.52
CA GLU A 46 -4.10 11.20 3.15
C GLU A 46 -3.92 10.10 2.10
N VAL A 47 -3.05 9.10 2.34
CA VAL A 47 -2.93 7.93 1.47
C VAL A 47 -4.26 7.17 1.38
N ARG A 48 -4.96 6.99 2.50
CA ARG A 48 -6.29 6.36 2.51
C ARG A 48 -7.34 7.22 1.79
N ARG A 49 -7.29 8.55 1.96
CA ARG A 49 -8.18 9.48 1.27
C ARG A 49 -8.02 9.35 -0.25
N LEU A 50 -6.78 9.35 -0.76
CA LEU A 50 -6.50 9.19 -2.18
C LEU A 50 -7.02 7.85 -2.74
N GLN A 51 -6.87 6.76 -1.99
CA GLN A 51 -7.39 5.46 -2.41
C GLN A 51 -8.94 5.44 -2.41
N ALA A 52 -9.56 6.00 -1.39
CA ALA A 52 -11.02 5.92 -1.20
C ALA A 52 -11.79 6.92 -2.08
N TYR A 53 -11.32 8.16 -2.18
CA TYR A 53 -12.02 9.24 -2.88
C TYR A 53 -11.59 9.38 -4.34
N GLU A 54 -10.32 9.10 -4.66
CA GLU A 54 -9.78 9.23 -6.01
C GLU A 54 -9.56 7.87 -6.69
N GLY A 55 -9.83 6.76 -5.98
CA GLY A 55 -9.70 5.42 -6.52
C GLY A 55 -8.27 5.02 -6.88
N LEU A 56 -7.26 5.73 -6.36
CA LEU A 56 -5.87 5.48 -6.71
C LEU A 56 -5.42 4.10 -6.21
N ALA A 57 -4.62 3.41 -7.02
CA ALA A 57 -3.95 2.19 -6.60
C ALA A 57 -3.01 2.49 -5.41
N PRO A 58 -2.77 1.53 -4.50
CA PRO A 58 -1.98 1.77 -3.29
C PRO A 58 -0.59 2.37 -3.55
N LEU A 59 0.12 1.91 -4.57
CA LEU A 59 1.42 2.45 -4.96
C LEU A 59 1.32 3.89 -5.43
N THR A 60 0.37 4.18 -6.32
CA THR A 60 0.11 5.54 -6.85
C THR A 60 -0.27 6.51 -5.75
N ALA A 61 -1.11 6.09 -4.80
CA ALA A 61 -1.49 6.91 -3.65
C ALA A 61 -0.28 7.26 -2.78
N VAL A 62 0.60 6.30 -2.49
CA VAL A 62 1.83 6.54 -1.72
C VAL A 62 2.78 7.48 -2.47
N GLN A 63 2.98 7.25 -3.78
CA GLN A 63 3.82 8.11 -4.62
C GLN A 63 3.28 9.55 -4.71
N ALA A 64 1.96 9.73 -4.80
CA ALA A 64 1.33 11.03 -4.79
C ALA A 64 1.57 11.77 -3.46
N VAL A 65 1.47 11.08 -2.32
CA VAL A 65 1.77 11.69 -1.01
C VAL A 65 3.25 12.02 -0.86
N LEU A 66 4.15 11.18 -1.36
CA LEU A 66 5.58 11.49 -1.43
C LEU A 66 5.85 12.76 -2.24
N ALA A 67 5.21 12.91 -3.40
CA ALA A 67 5.32 14.11 -4.22
C ALA A 67 4.77 15.35 -3.50
N LYS A 68 3.65 15.22 -2.79
CA LYS A 68 3.11 16.31 -1.95
C LYS A 68 4.10 16.74 -0.86
N LEU A 69 4.69 15.79 -0.14
CA LEU A 69 5.69 16.06 0.89
C LEU A 69 6.92 16.77 0.30
N ALA A 70 7.42 16.30 -0.86
CA ALA A 70 8.51 16.94 -1.57
C ALA A 70 8.16 18.37 -2.05
N ALA A 71 6.90 18.61 -2.41
CA ALA A 71 6.37 19.94 -2.75
C ALA A 71 6.11 20.83 -1.53
N GLY A 72 6.42 20.38 -0.31
CA GLY A 72 6.28 21.17 0.92
C GLY A 72 4.89 21.11 1.56
N TRP A 73 4.02 20.19 1.13
CA TRP A 73 2.77 19.92 1.84
C TRP A 73 3.06 19.46 3.28
N ARG A 74 2.33 20.02 4.24
CA ARG A 74 2.43 19.68 5.65
C ARG A 74 1.15 18.95 6.09
N PRO A 75 1.26 17.72 6.62
CA PRO A 75 0.12 17.02 7.21
C PRO A 75 -0.42 17.83 8.39
N ALA A 76 -1.75 18.00 8.45
CA ALA A 76 -2.46 18.88 9.38
C ALA A 76 -2.84 18.18 10.68
#